data_AF-A0AA97CI42-F1
#
_entry.id   AF-A0AA97CI42-F1
#
_cell.length_a   1.000
_cell.length_b   1.000
_cell.length_c   1.000
_cell.angle_alpha   90.00
_cell.angle_beta   90.00
_cell.angle_gamma   90.00
#
_symmetry.space_group_name_H-M   'P 1'
#
loop_
_entity.id
_entity.type
_entity.pdbx_description
1 polymer ?
#
loop_
_entity_poly.entity_id
_entity_poly.type
_entity_poly.pdbx_seq_one_letter_code
_entity_poly.pdbx_strand_id
1 'polypeptide(L)'
;MKKTILFTLLSCTLFHTTSLAEAPDITKAKVINIEAPLKNNISFNTFESLSSNDDGLIFNNDINSNTKLNNKAAKLIFAEVTGTETSNLQGILGIKGQRANLVIANPNGISWKDGAVDNINSLSLIAGKFEKKYIKNKEKDNQLELQKLEDYNQLKFSTQPASQISISQQQGTPIQLSKLNIVADQIKLQNTLNIHSAIQNYISASGNSTLSPSEGVVKYSTKFKTDIPYIQGNHLEMDEQTKLTGRNIVLESHQYHCKDNFLCPQNKIDIQGLINTMSFSVRGDADITFSDTGVIKIGKNQQALIAKTTQ
;
A
#
# COMPACT_ATOMS: atom_id res chain seq x y z
N MET A 1 52.96 -54.89 4.94
CA MET A 1 51.51 -55.05 4.69
C MET A 1 50.87 -53.67 4.70
N LYS A 2 50.48 -53.14 3.53
CA LYS A 2 49.85 -51.82 3.39
C LYS A 2 48.35 -51.94 3.73
N LYS A 3 47.86 -51.15 4.69
CA LYS A 3 46.42 -50.99 4.97
C LYS A 3 45.86 -49.91 4.05
N THR A 4 44.95 -50.28 3.17
CA THR A 4 44.16 -49.35 2.36
C THR A 4 42.91 -48.96 3.14
N ILE A 5 42.75 -47.68 3.46
CA ILE A 5 41.53 -47.12 4.07
C ILE A 5 40.65 -46.63 2.92
N LEU A 6 39.42 -47.16 2.83
CA LEU A 6 38.41 -46.79 1.85
C LEU A 6 37.55 -45.67 2.47
N PHE A 7 37.68 -44.43 1.98
CA PHE A 7 36.79 -43.32 2.33
C PHE A 7 35.60 -43.32 1.37
N THR A 8 34.43 -43.72 1.85
CA THR A 8 33.16 -43.50 1.15
C THR A 8 32.69 -42.06 1.37
N LEU A 9 32.76 -41.24 0.33
CA LEU A 9 32.07 -39.95 0.29
C LEU A 9 30.56 -40.19 0.18
N LEU A 10 29.83 -39.85 1.24
CA LEU A 10 28.37 -39.79 1.22
C LEU A 10 27.96 -38.44 0.62
N SER A 11 27.66 -38.41 -0.68
CA SER A 11 27.11 -37.22 -1.34
C SER A 11 25.64 -37.07 -0.96
N CYS A 12 25.36 -36.20 0.02
CA CYS A 12 24.00 -35.81 0.37
C CYS A 12 23.49 -34.82 -0.70
N THR A 13 22.77 -35.32 -1.70
CA THR A 13 22.07 -34.47 -2.66
C THR A 13 20.82 -33.91 -1.98
N LEU A 14 20.91 -32.66 -1.51
CA LEU A 14 19.75 -31.87 -1.12
C LEU A 14 18.87 -31.65 -2.35
N PHE A 15 17.79 -32.42 -2.46
CA PHE A 15 16.70 -32.10 -3.38
C PHE A 15 16.02 -30.82 -2.87
N HIS A 16 16.36 -29.68 -3.45
CA HIS A 16 15.52 -28.50 -3.36
C HIS A 16 14.32 -28.72 -4.28
N THR A 17 13.23 -29.22 -3.71
CA THR A 17 11.93 -29.16 -4.36
C THR A 17 11.54 -27.69 -4.45
N THR A 18 11.77 -27.06 -5.60
CA THR A 18 11.13 -25.79 -5.93
C THR A 18 9.64 -26.07 -6.05
N SER A 19 8.90 -25.95 -4.95
CA SER A 19 7.45 -25.91 -4.99
C SER A 19 7.08 -24.73 -5.87
N LEU A 20 6.49 -25.00 -7.03
CA LEU A 20 5.76 -23.99 -7.76
C LEU A 20 4.67 -23.48 -6.81
N ALA A 21 4.63 -22.16 -6.59
CA ALA A 21 3.57 -21.54 -5.81
C ALA A 21 2.22 -21.97 -6.41
N GLU A 22 1.41 -22.68 -5.63
CA GLU A 22 0.03 -22.95 -6.03
C GLU A 22 -0.70 -21.59 -6.12
N ALA A 23 -1.54 -21.41 -7.15
CA ALA A 23 -2.28 -20.17 -7.29
C ALA A 23 -3.16 -19.94 -6.03
N PRO A 24 -3.32 -18.69 -5.56
CA PRO A 24 -4.04 -18.42 -4.33
C PRO A 24 -5.47 -18.99 -4.37
N ASP A 25 -5.82 -19.82 -3.39
CA ASP A 25 -7.16 -20.39 -3.27
C ASP A 25 -8.10 -19.38 -2.60
N ILE A 26 -8.79 -18.60 -3.44
CA ILE A 26 -9.73 -17.56 -3.01
C ILE A 26 -10.87 -18.08 -2.13
N THR A 27 -11.14 -19.39 -2.14
CA THR A 27 -12.25 -19.98 -1.38
C THR A 27 -11.92 -20.17 0.10
N LYS A 28 -10.63 -20.19 0.45
CA LYS A 28 -10.16 -20.30 1.84
C LYS A 28 -9.95 -18.94 2.51
N ALA A 29 -9.88 -17.87 1.73
CA ALA A 29 -9.71 -16.51 2.23
C ALA A 29 -10.88 -16.09 3.13
N LYS A 30 -10.59 -15.31 4.18
CA LYS A 30 -11.60 -14.75 5.08
C LYS A 30 -12.55 -13.84 4.30
N VAL A 31 -13.85 -14.07 4.39
CA VAL A 31 -14.87 -13.24 3.72
C VAL A 31 -15.52 -12.26 4.70
N ILE A 32 -15.62 -10.98 4.31
CA ILE A 32 -16.34 -9.94 5.06
C ILE A 32 -17.47 -9.38 4.19
N ASN A 33 -18.70 -9.43 4.69
CA ASN A 33 -19.84 -8.74 4.07
C ASN A 33 -19.74 -7.24 4.34
N ILE A 34 -19.55 -6.47 3.28
CA ILE A 34 -19.49 -5.01 3.35
C ILE A 34 -20.87 -4.40 3.64
N GLU A 35 -20.88 -3.18 4.15
CA GLU A 35 -22.09 -2.39 4.35
C GLU A 35 -22.67 -1.89 3.03
N ALA A 36 -23.96 -1.56 3.05
CA ALA A 36 -24.66 -1.00 1.89
C ALA A 36 -23.94 0.27 1.40
N PRO A 37 -23.68 0.42 0.09
CA PRO A 37 -23.10 1.65 -0.42
C PRO A 37 -24.07 2.83 -0.29
N LEU A 38 -23.55 3.98 0.13
CA LEU A 38 -24.29 5.23 0.22
C LEU A 38 -24.64 5.80 -1.17
N LYS A 39 -25.30 6.97 -1.23
CA LYS A 39 -25.69 7.60 -2.51
C LYS A 39 -24.50 7.86 -3.43
N ASN A 40 -23.34 8.21 -2.88
CA ASN A 40 -22.08 8.39 -3.62
C ASN A 40 -21.42 7.08 -4.09
N ASN A 41 -22.05 5.92 -3.87
CA ASN A 41 -21.58 4.58 -4.23
C ASN A 41 -20.38 4.07 -3.43
N ILE A 42 -20.09 4.70 -2.29
CA ILE A 42 -19.07 4.24 -1.35
C ILE A 42 -19.72 3.38 -0.27
N SER A 43 -19.20 2.17 -0.07
CA SER A 43 -19.46 1.37 1.12
C SER A 43 -18.44 1.74 2.20
N PHE A 44 -18.90 2.37 3.27
CA PHE A 44 -18.07 2.72 4.43
C PHE A 44 -18.14 1.59 5.47
N ASN A 45 -17.00 1.00 5.80
CA ASN A 45 -16.88 -0.12 6.71
C ASN A 45 -15.87 0.25 7.79
N THR A 46 -16.25 0.12 9.05
CA THR A 46 -15.41 0.44 10.20
C THR A 46 -15.13 -0.83 11.00
N PHE A 47 -13.88 -1.00 11.43
CA PHE A 47 -13.41 -2.17 12.15
C PHE A 47 -12.58 -1.76 13.36
N GLU A 48 -12.78 -2.40 14.50
CA GLU A 48 -11.83 -2.28 15.62
C GLU A 48 -10.47 -2.91 15.28
N SER A 49 -10.50 -4.00 14.52
CA SER A 49 -9.30 -4.66 13.99
C SER A 49 -9.59 -5.25 12.61
N LEU A 50 -8.64 -5.13 11.69
CA LEU A 50 -8.73 -5.75 10.37
C LEU A 50 -7.48 -6.56 10.09
N SER A 51 -7.64 -7.86 9.94
CA SER A 51 -6.57 -8.79 9.55
C SER A 51 -7.18 -9.91 8.71
N SER A 52 -6.37 -10.44 7.78
CA SER A 52 -6.72 -11.60 6.96
C SER A 52 -6.46 -12.90 7.73
N ASN A 53 -6.83 -14.03 7.13
CA ASN A 53 -6.19 -15.30 7.46
C ASN A 53 -4.98 -15.52 6.53
N ASP A 54 -4.36 -16.69 6.58
CA ASP A 54 -3.16 -17.02 5.79
C ASP A 54 -3.45 -17.01 4.27
N ASP A 55 -4.69 -17.34 3.87
CA ASP A 55 -5.08 -17.37 2.46
C ASP A 55 -5.48 -16.00 1.91
N GLY A 56 -6.07 -15.12 2.72
CA GLY A 56 -6.46 -13.79 2.27
C GLY A 56 -7.65 -13.13 2.97
N LEU A 57 -8.11 -12.04 2.36
CA LEU A 57 -9.26 -11.26 2.77
C LEU A 57 -10.09 -10.85 1.55
N ILE A 58 -11.36 -11.26 1.53
CA ILE A 58 -12.32 -10.98 0.47
C ILE A 58 -13.43 -10.09 1.00
N PHE A 59 -13.64 -8.95 0.33
CA PHE A 59 -14.78 -8.06 0.57
C PHE A 59 -15.96 -8.48 -0.31
N ASN A 60 -17.07 -8.88 0.31
CA ASN A 60 -18.21 -9.39 -0.42
C ASN A 60 -19.12 -8.26 -0.94
N ASN A 61 -18.94 -7.89 -2.20
CA ASN A 61 -19.71 -6.89 -2.96
C ASN A 61 -20.71 -7.53 -3.94
N ASP A 62 -21.10 -8.79 -3.71
CA ASP A 62 -22.05 -9.52 -4.53
C ASP A 62 -23.48 -9.30 -4.01
N ILE A 63 -24.33 -8.67 -4.83
CA ILE A 63 -25.72 -8.38 -4.49
C ILE A 63 -26.57 -9.63 -4.22
N ASN A 64 -26.15 -10.79 -4.75
CA ASN A 64 -26.90 -12.04 -4.57
C ASN A 64 -26.56 -12.74 -3.25
N SER A 65 -25.34 -12.56 -2.73
CA SER A 65 -24.89 -13.24 -1.51
C SER A 65 -24.68 -12.31 -0.30
N ASN A 66 -24.53 -11.01 -0.50
CA ASN A 66 -24.51 -10.01 0.57
C ASN A 66 -25.85 -9.26 0.64
N THR A 67 -26.73 -9.72 1.54
CA THR A 67 -28.07 -9.16 1.74
C THR A 67 -28.08 -7.71 2.23
N LYS A 68 -26.95 -7.19 2.75
CA LYS A 68 -26.83 -5.79 3.18
C LYS A 68 -26.88 -4.81 2.00
N LEU A 69 -26.53 -5.25 0.78
CA LEU A 69 -26.31 -4.35 -0.35
C LEU A 69 -27.58 -3.75 -0.94
N ASN A 70 -28.77 -4.25 -0.58
CA ASN A 70 -30.06 -3.75 -1.06
C ASN A 70 -30.10 -3.58 -2.61
N ASN A 71 -29.61 -4.60 -3.34
CA ASN A 71 -29.49 -4.63 -4.80
C ASN A 71 -28.59 -3.55 -5.42
N LYS A 72 -27.69 -2.94 -4.65
CA LYS A 72 -26.73 -1.95 -5.13
C LYS A 72 -25.31 -2.33 -4.68
N ALA A 73 -24.45 -2.67 -5.63
CA ALA A 73 -23.04 -2.89 -5.34
C ALA A 73 -22.27 -1.55 -5.19
N ALA A 74 -21.21 -1.58 -4.39
CA ALA A 74 -20.31 -0.46 -4.20
C ALA A 74 -19.41 -0.25 -5.42
N LYS A 75 -19.06 1.01 -5.71
CA LYS A 75 -17.99 1.37 -6.65
C LYS A 75 -16.65 1.61 -5.93
N LEU A 76 -16.71 1.95 -4.65
CA LEU A 76 -15.56 2.00 -3.74
C LEU A 76 -15.93 1.35 -2.42
N ILE A 77 -15.06 0.48 -1.93
CA ILE A 77 -15.12 -0.14 -0.61
C ILE A 77 -14.05 0.56 0.24
N PHE A 78 -14.49 1.21 1.31
CA PHE A 78 -13.63 1.87 2.27
C PHE A 78 -13.65 1.09 3.57
N ALA A 79 -12.51 0.55 3.97
CA ALA A 79 -12.30 -0.19 5.20
C ALA A 79 -11.40 0.63 6.14
N GLU A 80 -11.99 1.20 7.18
CA GLU A 80 -11.32 2.01 8.19
C GLU A 80 -11.10 1.17 9.46
N VAL A 81 -9.87 1.15 9.96
CA VAL A 81 -9.57 0.62 11.30
C VAL A 81 -9.58 1.76 12.31
N THR A 82 -10.41 1.65 13.35
CA THR A 82 -10.56 2.64 14.42
C THR A 82 -9.93 2.25 15.75
N GLY A 83 -9.60 0.97 15.93
CA GLY A 83 -8.87 0.49 17.09
C GLY A 83 -7.39 0.87 17.05
N THR A 84 -6.60 0.26 17.94
CA THR A 84 -5.18 0.58 18.15
C THR A 84 -4.23 -0.40 17.46
N GLU A 85 -4.75 -1.50 16.92
CA GLU A 85 -3.93 -2.56 16.34
C GLU A 85 -3.54 -2.27 14.89
N THR A 86 -2.37 -2.77 14.50
CA THR A 86 -1.92 -2.78 13.11
C THR A 86 -2.73 -3.79 12.28
N SER A 87 -2.87 -3.54 10.98
CA SER A 87 -3.48 -4.52 10.08
C SER A 87 -2.43 -5.51 9.62
N ASN A 88 -2.60 -6.80 9.95
CA ASN A 88 -1.74 -7.86 9.44
C ASN A 88 -2.49 -8.60 8.32
N LEU A 89 -2.04 -8.38 7.09
CA LEU A 89 -2.61 -8.96 5.89
C LEU A 89 -1.63 -9.98 5.31
N GLN A 90 -2.17 -11.08 4.82
CA GLN A 90 -1.47 -12.19 4.19
C GLN A 90 -2.29 -12.63 2.98
N GLY A 91 -1.61 -13.14 1.95
CA GLY A 91 -2.28 -13.74 0.81
C GLY A 91 -3.14 -12.76 0.00
N ILE A 92 -4.25 -13.25 -0.52
CA ILE A 92 -5.04 -12.50 -1.50
C ILE A 92 -5.86 -11.37 -0.85
N LEU A 93 -5.87 -10.19 -1.48
CA LEU A 93 -6.89 -9.17 -1.26
C LEU A 93 -7.84 -9.18 -2.44
N GLY A 94 -9.14 -9.37 -2.19
CA GLY A 94 -10.10 -9.47 -3.28
C GLY A 94 -11.49 -8.95 -3.01
N ILE A 95 -12.28 -8.88 -4.07
CA ILE A 95 -13.68 -8.45 -4.03
C ILE A 95 -14.54 -9.52 -4.69
N LYS A 96 -15.47 -10.11 -3.93
CA LYS A 96 -16.48 -11.01 -4.52
C LYS A 96 -17.59 -10.18 -5.14
N GLY A 97 -18.08 -10.57 -6.31
CA GLY A 97 -19.17 -9.88 -7.02
C GLY A 97 -18.68 -8.74 -7.90
N GLN A 98 -19.32 -7.58 -7.82
CA GLN A 98 -19.00 -6.47 -8.72
C GLN A 98 -17.63 -5.86 -8.37
N ARG A 99 -16.76 -5.74 -9.38
CA ARG A 99 -15.45 -5.09 -9.30
C ARG A 99 -15.57 -3.67 -8.75
N ALA A 100 -14.72 -3.29 -7.80
CA ALA A 100 -14.70 -1.95 -7.21
C ALA A 100 -13.27 -1.47 -6.86
N ASN A 101 -13.14 -0.22 -6.47
CA ASN A 101 -11.93 0.29 -5.81
C ASN A 101 -11.91 -0.19 -4.35
N LEU A 102 -10.74 -0.57 -3.83
CA LEU A 102 -10.57 -0.95 -2.43
C LEU A 102 -9.60 0.02 -1.75
N VAL A 103 -10.03 0.57 -0.61
CA VAL A 103 -9.21 1.40 0.26
C VAL A 103 -9.20 0.79 1.64
N ILE A 104 -8.01 0.43 2.13
CA ILE A 104 -7.78 -0.02 3.52
C ILE A 104 -7.00 1.08 4.22
N ALA A 105 -7.61 1.68 5.24
CA ALA A 105 -7.01 2.74 6.03
C ALA A 105 -6.85 2.29 7.49
N ASN A 106 -5.61 2.28 7.98
CA ASN A 106 -5.31 2.00 9.39
C ASN A 106 -4.17 2.91 9.87
N PRO A 107 -4.44 3.92 10.71
CA PRO A 107 -3.40 4.85 11.19
C PRO A 107 -2.28 4.16 11.98
N ASN A 108 -2.52 2.98 12.56
CA ASN A 108 -1.53 2.24 13.33
C ASN A 108 -0.53 1.49 12.44
N GLY A 109 -0.83 1.33 11.14
CA GLY A 109 0.03 0.67 10.16
C GLY A 109 -0.59 -0.55 9.49
N ILE A 110 0.02 -0.98 8.39
CA ILE A 110 -0.43 -2.10 7.56
C ILE A 110 0.78 -2.94 7.14
N SER A 111 0.76 -4.24 7.43
CA SER A 111 1.68 -5.20 6.84
C SER A 111 0.93 -6.08 5.84
N TRP A 112 1.53 -6.35 4.68
CA TRP A 112 0.98 -7.26 3.67
C TRP A 112 2.05 -8.23 3.18
N LYS A 113 1.86 -9.51 3.52
CA LYS A 113 2.79 -10.60 3.18
C LYS A 113 2.23 -11.49 2.09
N ASP A 114 3.08 -11.89 1.16
CA ASP A 114 2.78 -12.87 0.11
C ASP A 114 1.50 -12.54 -0.65
N GLY A 115 1.40 -11.26 -1.02
CA GLY A 115 0.18 -10.67 -1.56
C GLY A 115 -0.20 -11.14 -2.95
N ALA A 116 -1.50 -11.22 -3.20
CA ALA A 116 -2.12 -11.31 -4.53
C ALA A 116 -3.38 -10.45 -4.58
N VAL A 117 -3.85 -10.08 -5.78
CA VAL A 117 -5.06 -9.27 -5.95
C VAL A 117 -6.07 -10.00 -6.82
N ASP A 118 -7.33 -10.02 -6.39
CA ASP A 118 -8.46 -10.50 -7.21
C ASP A 118 -9.59 -9.48 -7.32
N ASN A 119 -10.06 -9.24 -8.55
CA ASN A 119 -11.23 -8.41 -8.81
C ASN A 119 -11.23 -7.00 -8.17
N ILE A 120 -10.06 -6.38 -7.95
CA ILE A 120 -9.91 -5.00 -7.46
C ILE A 120 -9.51 -4.08 -8.62
N ASN A 121 -10.24 -2.98 -8.82
CA ASN A 121 -9.93 -1.98 -9.84
C ASN A 121 -8.73 -1.08 -9.48
N SER A 122 -8.70 -0.60 -8.25
CA SER A 122 -7.60 0.16 -7.67
C SER A 122 -7.46 -0.22 -6.21
N LEU A 123 -6.23 -0.44 -5.76
CA LEU A 123 -5.92 -0.72 -4.37
C LEU A 123 -5.26 0.50 -3.73
N SER A 124 -5.74 0.92 -2.58
CA SER A 124 -5.10 1.93 -1.75
C SER A 124 -4.87 1.38 -0.34
N LEU A 125 -3.60 1.30 0.05
CA LEU A 125 -3.18 1.01 1.42
C LEU A 125 -2.73 2.31 2.06
N ILE A 126 -3.40 2.74 3.13
CA ILE A 126 -3.19 4.05 3.75
C ILE A 126 -2.96 3.87 5.25
N ALA A 127 -1.74 4.13 5.72
CA ALA A 127 -1.41 4.19 7.14
C ALA A 127 -1.70 5.60 7.68
N GLY A 128 -2.96 6.02 7.59
CA GLY A 128 -3.38 7.36 7.95
C GLY A 128 -4.81 7.39 8.48
N LYS A 129 -5.08 8.35 9.36
CA LYS A 129 -6.39 8.58 9.97
C LYS A 129 -7.30 9.25 8.94
N PHE A 130 -8.51 8.72 8.78
CA PHE A 130 -9.51 9.35 7.94
C PHE A 130 -10.06 10.63 8.59
N GLU A 131 -10.00 11.73 7.84
CA GLU A 131 -10.41 13.05 8.30
C GLU A 131 -11.90 13.29 8.04
N LYS A 132 -12.69 13.16 9.11
CA LYS A 132 -14.11 13.50 9.14
C LYS A 132 -14.28 15.02 9.11
N LYS A 133 -15.13 15.51 8.19
CA LYS A 133 -15.45 16.93 8.04
C LYS A 133 -16.61 17.33 8.93
N TYR A 134 -16.50 18.48 9.56
CA TYR A 134 -17.58 19.07 10.36
C TYR A 134 -18.07 20.36 9.68
N ILE A 135 -19.40 20.52 9.62
CA ILE A 135 -20.08 21.70 9.06
C ILE A 135 -20.81 22.44 10.18
N LYS A 136 -20.99 23.75 10.01
CA LYS A 136 -21.79 24.54 10.96
C LYS A 136 -23.26 24.19 10.80
N ASN A 137 -23.90 23.83 11.91
CA ASN A 137 -25.34 23.69 11.96
C ASN A 137 -25.96 25.09 11.83
N LYS A 138 -26.84 25.29 10.84
CA LYS A 138 -27.49 26.59 10.57
C LYS A 138 -28.68 26.86 11.49
N GLU A 139 -29.20 25.82 12.14
CA GLU A 139 -30.40 25.87 12.99
C GLU A 139 -30.05 25.94 14.48
N LYS A 140 -28.84 25.53 14.87
CA LYS A 140 -28.31 25.59 16.23
C LYS A 140 -27.05 26.44 16.23
N ASP A 141 -27.17 27.62 16.84
CA ASP A 141 -26.15 28.67 16.79
C ASP A 141 -24.75 28.14 17.17
N ASN A 142 -23.82 28.21 16.21
CA ASN A 142 -22.41 27.82 16.32
C ASN A 142 -22.07 26.37 16.73
N GLN A 143 -23.00 25.40 16.61
CA GLN A 143 -22.66 23.99 16.82
C GLN A 143 -22.09 23.35 15.54
N LEU A 144 -20.98 22.60 15.67
CA LEU A 144 -20.43 21.79 14.58
C LEU A 144 -21.11 20.42 14.54
N GLU A 145 -21.51 19.97 13.35
CA GLU A 145 -22.04 18.64 13.11
C GLU A 145 -21.23 17.90 12.05
N LEU A 146 -21.21 16.57 12.12
CA LEU A 146 -20.49 15.75 11.16
C LEU A 146 -21.17 15.84 9.78
N GLN A 147 -20.39 16.20 8.75
CA GLN A 147 -20.86 16.13 7.37
C GLN A 147 -21.21 14.69 7.01
N LYS A 148 -22.35 14.49 6.35
CA LYS A 148 -22.78 13.17 5.90
C LYS A 148 -21.74 12.59 4.93
N LEU A 149 -21.40 11.31 5.14
CA LEU A 149 -20.42 10.61 4.32
C LEU A 149 -20.83 10.52 2.84
N GLU A 150 -22.12 10.60 2.54
CA GLU A 150 -22.63 10.63 1.16
C GLU A 150 -22.25 11.91 0.38
N ASP A 151 -21.86 12.99 1.07
CA ASP A 151 -21.48 14.26 0.47
C ASP A 151 -19.95 14.38 0.19
N TYR A 152 -19.19 13.32 0.46
CA TYR A 152 -17.74 13.36 0.32
C TYR A 152 -17.34 13.15 -1.14
N ASN A 153 -16.90 14.24 -1.79
CA ASN A 153 -16.29 14.19 -3.13
C ASN A 153 -14.83 13.71 -3.11
N GLN A 154 -14.21 13.71 -1.93
CA GLN A 154 -12.83 13.28 -1.70
C GLN A 154 -12.68 12.74 -0.28
N LEU A 155 -11.88 11.69 -0.13
CA LEU A 155 -11.48 11.16 1.18
C LEU A 155 -10.13 11.76 1.54
N LYS A 156 -10.01 12.28 2.76
CA LYS A 156 -8.79 12.92 3.25
C LYS A 156 -8.19 12.07 4.36
N PHE A 157 -6.88 11.96 4.38
CA PHE A 157 -6.15 11.20 5.37
C PHE A 157 -5.00 12.02 5.94
N SER A 158 -4.75 11.88 7.24
CA SER A 158 -3.54 12.36 7.90
C SER A 158 -2.70 11.17 8.37
N THR A 159 -1.48 11.06 7.86
CA THR A 159 -0.50 10.07 8.33
C THR A 159 0.21 10.64 9.55
N GLN A 160 0.29 9.85 10.61
CA GLN A 160 1.06 10.21 11.79
C GLN A 160 2.53 9.80 11.60
N PRO A 161 3.48 10.48 12.22
CA PRO A 161 4.87 10.04 12.24
C PRO A 161 4.99 8.60 12.78
N ALA A 162 5.93 7.85 12.22
CA ALA A 162 6.13 6.42 12.43
C ALA A 162 5.01 5.48 11.93
N SER A 163 3.92 5.99 11.35
CA SER A 163 2.93 5.14 10.69
C SER A 163 3.58 4.36 9.54
N GLN A 164 3.43 3.04 9.54
CA GLN A 164 4.19 2.17 8.64
C GLN A 164 3.31 1.37 7.70
N ILE A 165 3.74 1.26 6.44
CA ILE A 165 3.31 0.19 5.53
C ILE A 165 4.52 -0.68 5.17
N SER A 166 4.41 -1.99 5.35
CA SER A 166 5.37 -2.97 4.85
C SER A 166 4.68 -3.94 3.89
N ILE A 167 5.24 -4.14 2.70
CA ILE A 167 4.80 -5.15 1.74
C ILE A 167 5.99 -6.04 1.43
N SER A 168 5.78 -7.36 1.52
CA SER A 168 6.85 -8.33 1.28
C SER A 168 6.32 -9.58 0.58
N GLN A 169 7.17 -10.23 -0.22
CA GLN A 169 6.88 -11.53 -0.81
C GLN A 169 8.10 -12.45 -0.72
N GLN A 170 7.85 -13.74 -0.46
CA GLN A 170 8.89 -14.77 -0.46
C GLN A 170 9.15 -15.35 -1.84
N GLN A 171 8.11 -15.46 -2.70
CA GLN A 171 8.18 -16.22 -3.96
C GLN A 171 8.12 -15.37 -5.24
N GLY A 172 8.24 -14.05 -5.15
CA GLY A 172 8.36 -13.13 -6.30
C GLY A 172 7.26 -13.19 -7.35
N THR A 173 6.14 -13.83 -7.02
CA THR A 173 4.96 -13.96 -7.87
C THR A 173 4.37 -12.58 -8.11
N PRO A 174 4.22 -12.14 -9.38
CA PRO A 174 3.76 -10.79 -9.66
C PRO A 174 2.38 -10.46 -9.04
N ILE A 175 2.31 -9.40 -8.25
CA ILE A 175 1.05 -8.78 -7.84
C ILE A 175 0.56 -7.92 -9.02
N GLN A 176 -0.49 -8.40 -9.68
CA GLN A 176 -1.05 -7.76 -10.88
C GLN A 176 -2.26 -6.91 -10.52
N LEU A 177 -2.22 -5.61 -10.84
CA LEU A 177 -3.35 -4.71 -10.64
C LEU A 177 -3.34 -3.56 -11.66
N SER A 178 -4.43 -2.77 -11.72
CA SER A 178 -4.44 -1.59 -12.60
C SER A 178 -3.73 -0.40 -11.96
N LYS A 179 -4.02 -0.16 -10.68
CA LYS A 179 -3.52 0.98 -9.92
C LYS A 179 -3.22 0.59 -8.47
N LEU A 180 -2.05 0.99 -7.99
CA LEU A 180 -1.65 0.87 -6.59
C LEU A 180 -1.42 2.25 -6.00
N ASN A 181 -1.94 2.48 -4.80
CA ASN A 181 -1.64 3.65 -3.99
C ASN A 181 -1.15 3.20 -2.61
N ILE A 182 -0.01 3.71 -2.16
CA ILE A 182 0.53 3.45 -0.82
C ILE A 182 0.81 4.81 -0.18
N VAL A 183 0.27 5.03 1.02
CA VAL A 183 0.48 6.28 1.76
C VAL A 183 0.78 5.97 3.22
N ALA A 184 1.95 6.37 3.71
CA ALA A 184 2.38 6.21 5.09
C ALA A 184 3.46 7.23 5.44
N ASP A 185 3.96 7.23 6.68
CA ASP A 185 5.22 7.91 7.01
C ASP A 185 6.45 7.05 6.62
N GLN A 186 6.39 5.76 6.95
CA GLN A 186 7.43 4.78 6.63
C GLN A 186 6.87 3.71 5.71
N ILE A 187 7.51 3.49 4.56
CA ILE A 187 7.10 2.52 3.55
C ILE A 187 8.28 1.59 3.29
N LYS A 188 8.05 0.28 3.44
CA LYS A 188 9.05 -0.76 3.15
C LYS A 188 8.52 -1.74 2.12
N LEU A 189 9.22 -1.86 1.01
CA LEU A 189 8.96 -2.81 -0.06
C LEU A 189 10.13 -3.79 -0.08
N GLN A 190 9.87 -5.06 0.29
CA GLN A 190 10.92 -5.95 0.78
C GLN A 190 10.93 -7.32 0.11
N ASN A 191 12.09 -7.99 0.17
CA ASN A 191 12.34 -9.32 -0.36
C ASN A 191 12.11 -9.38 -1.88
N THR A 192 11.59 -10.50 -2.37
CA THR A 192 11.35 -10.75 -3.80
C THR A 192 10.13 -10.01 -4.38
N LEU A 193 9.56 -9.04 -3.65
CA LEU A 193 8.31 -8.35 -4.00
C LEU A 193 8.29 -7.90 -5.46
N ASN A 194 7.26 -8.29 -6.19
CA ASN A 194 7.13 -8.00 -7.61
C ASN A 194 5.75 -7.41 -7.89
N ILE A 195 5.67 -6.10 -8.07
CA ILE A 195 4.41 -5.39 -8.31
C ILE A 195 4.35 -4.97 -9.77
N HIS A 196 3.23 -5.27 -10.43
CA HIS A 196 2.89 -4.79 -11.75
C HIS A 196 1.55 -4.05 -11.75
N SER A 197 1.61 -2.73 -11.89
CA SER A 197 0.44 -1.88 -12.06
C SER A 197 0.32 -1.39 -13.50
N ALA A 198 -0.69 -1.85 -14.24
CA ALA A 198 -0.84 -1.55 -15.66
C ALA A 198 -0.95 -0.04 -15.98
N ILE A 199 -1.44 0.77 -15.03
CA ILE A 199 -1.67 2.21 -15.20
C ILE A 199 -0.76 3.04 -14.29
N GLN A 200 -0.76 2.77 -12.98
CA GLN A 200 -0.09 3.65 -12.02
C GLN A 200 0.34 2.94 -10.73
N ASN A 201 1.56 3.22 -10.27
CA ASN A 201 1.92 3.11 -8.86
C ASN A 201 2.10 4.53 -8.31
N TYR A 202 1.40 4.85 -7.22
CA TYR A 202 1.56 6.10 -6.47
C TYR A 202 1.99 5.76 -5.05
N ILE A 203 3.18 6.17 -4.64
CA ILE A 203 3.76 5.83 -3.33
C ILE A 203 4.16 7.13 -2.66
N SER A 204 3.57 7.39 -1.49
CA SER A 204 3.67 8.68 -0.82
C SER A 204 4.09 8.49 0.63
N ALA A 205 5.37 8.77 0.91
CA ALA A 205 5.90 8.85 2.27
C ALA A 205 5.66 10.28 2.80
N SER A 206 4.42 10.62 3.14
CA SER A 206 3.99 12.02 3.30
C SER A 206 2.80 12.19 4.21
N GLY A 207 2.78 13.35 4.86
CA GLY A 207 1.89 13.77 5.91
C GLY A 207 0.37 13.73 5.70
N ASN A 208 -0.16 14.37 4.67
CA ASN A 208 -1.61 14.33 4.40
C ASN A 208 -1.85 13.89 2.97
N SER A 209 -2.90 13.13 2.71
CA SER A 209 -3.26 12.71 1.35
C SER A 209 -4.74 12.88 1.07
N THR A 210 -5.08 13.01 -0.21
CA THR A 210 -6.46 13.08 -0.67
C THR A 210 -6.71 12.07 -1.78
N LEU A 211 -7.75 11.24 -1.61
CA LEU A 211 -8.17 10.22 -2.57
C LEU A 211 -9.47 10.63 -3.26
N SER A 212 -9.53 10.45 -4.58
CA SER A 212 -10.75 10.59 -5.36
C SER A 212 -11.52 9.27 -5.43
N PRO A 213 -12.75 9.18 -4.89
CA PRO A 213 -13.50 7.94 -4.86
C PRO A 213 -13.85 7.39 -6.25
N SER A 214 -14.15 8.28 -7.19
CA SER A 214 -14.51 7.93 -8.57
C SER A 214 -13.32 7.37 -9.35
N GLU A 215 -12.13 7.91 -9.16
CA GLU A 215 -10.93 7.49 -9.89
C GLU A 215 -10.18 6.35 -9.20
N GLY A 216 -10.36 6.23 -7.87
CA GLY A 216 -9.59 5.33 -7.02
C GLY A 216 -8.11 5.71 -6.93
N VAL A 217 -7.79 7.00 -7.05
CA VAL A 217 -6.40 7.49 -7.10
C VAL A 217 -6.18 8.57 -6.04
N VAL A 218 -5.01 8.55 -5.43
CA VAL A 218 -4.52 9.66 -4.58
C VAL A 218 -4.10 10.83 -5.46
N LYS A 219 -4.74 11.98 -5.27
CA LYS A 219 -4.58 13.16 -6.14
C LYS A 219 -3.41 14.04 -5.73
N TYR A 220 -3.14 14.12 -4.43
CA TYR A 220 -2.15 15.03 -3.88
C TYR A 220 -1.81 14.62 -2.46
N SER A 221 -0.54 14.77 -2.09
CA SER A 221 -0.13 14.76 -0.71
C SER A 221 0.53 16.08 -0.31
N THR A 222 0.43 16.44 0.97
CA THR A 222 1.03 17.66 1.51
C THR A 222 1.88 17.37 2.74
N LYS A 223 2.72 18.35 3.06
CA LYS A 223 3.41 18.44 4.35
C LYS A 223 2.41 18.31 5.49
N PHE A 224 2.72 17.46 6.47
CA PHE A 224 2.04 17.45 7.75
C PHE A 224 2.67 18.51 8.65
N LYS A 225 1.83 19.31 9.29
CA LYS A 225 2.27 20.27 10.29
C LYS A 225 2.23 19.58 11.63
N THR A 226 3.33 19.67 12.38
CA THR A 226 3.39 19.13 13.73
C THR A 226 4.07 20.10 14.66
N ASP A 227 3.52 20.21 15.87
CA ASP A 227 4.08 21.04 16.94
C ASP A 227 5.13 20.26 17.76
N ILE A 228 5.28 18.95 17.52
CA ILE A 228 6.21 18.08 18.24
C ILE A 228 7.46 17.85 17.36
N PRO A 229 8.68 18.06 17.86
CA PRO A 229 9.90 17.70 17.13
C PRO A 229 10.01 16.18 17.00
N TYR A 230 10.16 15.68 15.78
CA TYR A 230 10.39 14.26 15.51
C TYR A 230 11.87 14.01 15.17
N ILE A 231 12.38 12.88 15.64
CA ILE A 231 13.79 12.49 15.49
C ILE A 231 14.01 11.74 14.16
N GLN A 232 12.94 11.22 13.55
CA GLN A 232 12.98 10.46 12.30
C GLN A 232 12.11 11.10 11.23
N GLY A 233 12.65 11.15 10.01
CA GLY A 233 11.96 11.68 8.83
C GLY A 233 11.25 10.56 8.09
N ASN A 234 10.43 10.94 7.13
CA ASN A 234 9.66 9.99 6.34
C ASN A 234 10.62 9.13 5.52
N HIS A 235 10.30 7.86 5.36
CA HIS A 235 11.20 6.92 4.68
C HIS A 235 10.45 6.02 3.71
N LEU A 236 10.91 5.96 2.47
CA LEU A 236 10.53 4.94 1.49
C LEU A 236 11.75 4.09 1.20
N GLU A 237 11.64 2.79 1.41
CA GLU A 237 12.69 1.80 1.22
C GLU A 237 12.23 0.74 0.23
N MET A 238 13.00 0.53 -0.84
CA MET A 238 12.85 -0.59 -1.77
C MET A 238 14.09 -1.47 -1.71
N ASP A 239 13.90 -2.71 -1.27
CA ASP A 239 14.96 -3.73 -1.17
C ASP A 239 15.52 -4.16 -2.53
N GLU A 240 16.72 -4.75 -2.54
CA GLU A 240 17.50 -5.08 -3.74
C GLU A 240 16.75 -6.01 -4.72
N GLN A 241 15.94 -6.92 -4.20
CA GLN A 241 15.19 -7.90 -5.00
C GLN A 241 13.80 -7.41 -5.41
N THR A 242 13.38 -6.24 -4.93
CA THR A 242 12.06 -5.68 -5.20
C THR A 242 11.98 -5.18 -6.64
N LYS A 243 10.85 -5.46 -7.30
CA LYS A 243 10.51 -4.99 -8.65
C LYS A 243 9.21 -4.21 -8.60
N LEU A 244 9.26 -2.94 -8.99
CA LEU A 244 8.09 -2.10 -9.17
C LEU A 244 7.94 -1.75 -10.64
N THR A 245 6.85 -2.22 -11.25
CA THR A 245 6.61 -2.05 -12.67
C THR A 245 5.26 -1.39 -12.94
N GLY A 246 5.19 -0.54 -13.96
CA GLY A 246 3.92 0.05 -14.38
C GLY A 246 4.08 1.14 -15.43
N ARG A 247 2.96 1.67 -15.95
CA ARG A 247 3.05 2.74 -16.96
C ARG A 247 3.53 4.06 -16.34
N ASN A 248 3.00 4.42 -15.18
CA ASN A 248 3.38 5.62 -14.45
C ASN A 248 3.78 5.24 -13.04
N ILE A 249 4.93 5.71 -12.58
CA ILE A 249 5.37 5.54 -11.19
C ILE A 249 5.64 6.93 -10.63
N VAL A 250 4.93 7.26 -9.55
CA VAL A 250 5.09 8.51 -8.82
C VAL A 250 5.53 8.18 -7.40
N LEU A 251 6.68 8.71 -7.01
CA LEU A 251 7.16 8.68 -5.63
C LEU A 251 7.04 10.09 -5.05
N GLU A 252 6.47 10.21 -3.85
CA GLU A 252 6.25 11.50 -3.21
C GLU A 252 6.72 11.43 -1.76
N SER A 253 7.49 12.42 -1.32
CA SER A 253 7.91 12.53 0.07
C SER A 253 8.08 13.98 0.45
N HIS A 254 7.28 14.41 1.43
CA HIS A 254 7.15 15.80 1.85
C HIS A 254 7.54 15.94 3.31
N GLN A 255 8.51 16.81 3.59
CA GLN A 255 9.03 17.05 4.94
C GLN A 255 7.93 17.55 5.86
N TYR A 256 8.00 17.11 7.13
CA TYR A 256 7.25 17.74 8.20
C TYR A 256 7.57 19.22 8.27
N HIS A 257 6.55 20.04 8.49
CA HIS A 257 6.80 21.44 8.79
C HIS A 257 7.18 21.55 10.27
N CYS A 258 8.47 21.48 10.58
CA CYS A 258 8.96 21.72 11.94
C CYS A 258 9.15 23.21 12.18
N LYS A 259 8.93 23.62 13.43
CA LYS A 259 9.08 25.02 13.87
C LYS A 259 10.54 25.50 13.80
N ASP A 260 11.48 24.59 14.06
CA ASP A 260 12.93 24.84 14.03
C ASP A 260 13.61 23.99 12.94
N ASN A 261 14.04 24.62 11.84
CA ASN A 261 14.61 23.93 10.67
C ASN A 261 15.85 23.06 10.98
N PHE A 262 16.62 23.37 12.04
CA PHE A 262 17.84 22.63 12.40
C PHE A 262 17.58 21.25 13.01
N LEU A 263 16.35 20.98 13.46
CA LEU A 263 15.94 19.72 14.07
C LEU A 263 15.05 18.88 13.16
N CYS A 264 14.76 19.36 11.94
CA CYS A 264 13.96 18.59 11.02
C CYS A 264 14.76 17.39 10.49
N PRO A 265 14.29 16.16 10.70
CA PRO A 265 14.97 15.00 10.17
C PRO A 265 14.85 14.99 8.64
N GLN A 266 15.86 14.41 7.99
CA GLN A 266 15.88 14.28 6.53
C GLN A 266 14.96 13.14 6.09
N ASN A 267 14.11 13.44 5.11
CA ASN A 267 13.30 12.43 4.46
C ASN A 267 14.15 11.67 3.44
N LYS A 268 13.93 10.36 3.30
CA LYS A 268 14.73 9.53 2.40
C LYS A 268 13.86 8.63 1.52
N ILE A 269 14.15 8.61 0.23
CA ILE A 269 13.68 7.62 -0.72
C ILE A 269 14.88 6.78 -1.13
N ASP A 270 14.97 5.56 -0.63
CA ASP A 270 16.04 4.62 -0.92
C ASP A 270 15.58 3.53 -1.90
N ILE A 271 16.23 3.50 -3.06
CA ILE A 271 15.89 2.58 -4.15
C ILE A 271 17.07 1.65 -4.39
N GLN A 272 16.94 0.41 -3.91
CA GLN A 272 17.94 -0.64 -4.10
C GLN A 272 17.52 -1.66 -5.16
N GLY A 273 16.22 -1.78 -5.42
CA GLY A 273 15.65 -2.68 -6.41
C GLY A 273 15.48 -2.10 -7.81
N LEU A 274 14.59 -2.73 -8.59
CA LEU A 274 14.30 -2.35 -9.97
C LEU A 274 12.96 -1.61 -10.08
N ILE A 275 13.00 -0.42 -10.68
CA ILE A 275 11.82 0.30 -11.17
C ILE A 275 11.78 0.20 -12.70
N ASN A 276 10.67 -0.26 -13.26
CA ASN A 276 10.46 -0.29 -14.71
C ASN A 276 9.19 0.50 -15.05
N THR A 277 9.34 1.59 -15.79
CA THR A 277 8.20 2.45 -16.11
C THR A 277 8.30 3.15 -17.46
N MET A 278 7.15 3.60 -17.98
CA MET A 278 7.13 4.54 -19.10
C MET A 278 7.36 5.98 -18.65
N SER A 279 6.89 6.32 -17.46
CA SER A 279 7.01 7.64 -16.86
C SER A 279 7.34 7.51 -15.37
N PHE A 280 8.38 8.22 -14.94
CA PHE A 280 8.80 8.29 -13.55
C PHE A 280 8.75 9.74 -13.08
N SER A 281 8.14 9.98 -11.92
CA SER A 281 8.10 11.30 -11.29
C SER A 281 8.43 11.15 -9.82
N VAL A 282 9.31 12.03 -9.33
CA VAL A 282 9.52 12.20 -7.89
C VAL A 282 9.07 13.61 -7.51
N ARG A 283 8.38 13.72 -6.37
CA ARG A 283 7.83 14.98 -5.86
C ARG A 283 8.19 15.17 -4.40
N GLY A 284 8.42 16.42 -4.03
CA GLY A 284 8.74 16.84 -2.67
C GLY A 284 10.21 17.15 -2.46
N ASP A 285 10.66 17.03 -1.22
CA ASP A 285 11.92 17.56 -0.69
C ASP A 285 12.77 16.48 0.02
N ALA A 286 12.51 15.21 -0.28
CA ALA A 286 13.32 14.11 0.23
C ALA A 286 14.63 13.92 -0.54
N ASP A 287 15.65 13.47 0.18
CA ASP A 287 16.87 12.93 -0.42
C ASP A 287 16.54 11.61 -1.12
N ILE A 288 16.94 11.48 -2.38
CA ILE A 288 16.79 10.25 -3.15
C ILE A 288 18.14 9.57 -3.22
N THR A 289 18.24 8.37 -2.66
CA THR A 289 19.43 7.53 -2.69
C THR A 289 19.20 6.32 -3.56
N PHE A 290 20.23 5.97 -4.32
CA PHE A 290 20.30 4.74 -5.10
C PHE A 290 21.46 3.93 -4.55
N SER A 291 21.23 2.67 -4.18
CA SER A 291 22.34 1.75 -3.91
C SER A 291 23.03 1.36 -5.22
N ASP A 292 24.15 0.64 -5.11
CA ASP A 292 24.86 0.10 -6.27
C ASP A 292 24.01 -0.88 -7.11
N THR A 293 22.95 -1.46 -6.51
CA THR A 293 22.03 -2.38 -7.17
C THR A 293 20.76 -1.70 -7.70
N GLY A 294 20.50 -0.44 -7.28
CA GLY A 294 19.30 0.31 -7.63
C GLY A 294 19.27 0.71 -9.11
N VAL A 295 18.18 0.36 -9.80
CA VAL A 295 18.02 0.68 -11.23
C VAL A 295 16.63 1.21 -11.54
N ILE A 296 16.56 2.33 -12.26
CA ILE A 296 15.31 2.80 -12.89
C ILE A 296 15.42 2.65 -14.41
N LYS A 297 14.53 1.87 -15.01
CA LYS A 297 14.38 1.75 -16.46
C LYS A 297 13.20 2.57 -16.93
N ILE A 298 13.44 3.54 -17.81
CA ILE A 298 12.41 4.48 -18.30
C ILE A 298 12.18 4.34 -19.81
N GLY A 299 10.91 4.39 -20.20
CA GLY A 299 10.47 4.47 -21.58
C GLY A 299 10.42 3.13 -22.30
N LYS A 300 10.03 3.15 -23.58
CA LYS A 300 9.85 1.93 -24.39
C LYS A 300 11.13 1.11 -24.53
N ASN A 301 12.27 1.81 -24.63
CA ASN A 301 13.58 1.20 -24.81
C ASN A 301 14.26 0.85 -23.47
N GLN A 302 13.59 1.09 -22.34
CA GLN A 302 14.06 0.67 -21.02
C GLN A 302 15.45 1.22 -20.68
N GLN A 303 15.68 2.51 -20.97
CA GLN A 303 16.94 3.17 -20.68
C GLN A 303 17.18 3.15 -19.17
N ALA A 304 18.32 2.60 -18.75
CA ALA A 304 18.66 2.43 -17.35
C ALA A 304 19.33 3.69 -16.78
N LEU A 305 18.78 4.19 -15.68
CA LEU A 305 19.41 5.12 -14.76
C LEU A 305 19.98 4.29 -13.61
N ILE A 306 21.29 4.39 -13.39
CA ILE A 306 22.03 3.69 -12.34
C ILE A 306 22.82 4.72 -11.53
N ALA A 307 23.04 4.45 -10.25
CA ALA A 307 23.94 5.25 -9.44
C ALA A 307 25.36 5.14 -10.02
N LYS A 308 26.08 6.26 -10.13
CA LYS A 308 27.50 6.25 -10.47
C LYS A 308 28.27 6.61 -9.22
N THR A 309 29.06 5.68 -8.70
CA THR A 309 29.99 5.96 -7.60
C THR A 309 31.05 6.94 -8.11
N THR A 310 31.06 8.14 -7.54
CA THR A 310 32.17 9.10 -7.73
C THR A 310 33.41 8.48 -7.08
N GLN A 311 34.39 8.11 -7.91
CA GLN A 311 35.74 7.75 -7.45
C GLN A 311 36.46 8.96 -6.87
#